data_AF-A0A661VLF0-F1
#
_entry.id   AF-A0A661VLF0-F1
#
_cell.length_a   1.000
_cell.length_b   1.000
_cell.length_c   1.000
_cell.angle_alpha   90.00
_cell.angle_beta   90.00
_cell.angle_gamma   90.00
#
_symmetry.space_group_name_H-M   'P 1'
#
loop_
_entity.id
_entity.type
_entity.pdbx_description
1 polymer ?
#
loop_
_entity_poly.entity_id
_entity_poly.type
_entity_poly.pdbx_seq_one_letter_code
_entity_poly.pdbx_strand_id
1 'polypeptide(L)'
;MPLYRTGIDMYKKYEKKFNPTLIGTRFTDVRDLALERAQAGLNLVATVRDLVRPILDEYGIAGGLRGTYLAFATALLRHIIRQKGAVATKTANGLKQYYVTTYDLDPAICDEIIQVVVGWAIPY
;
A
#
# COMPACT_ATOMS: atom_id res chain seq x y z
N MET A 1 -27.03 -27.06 -2.37
CA MET A 1 -26.01 -25.98 -2.45
C MET A 1 -26.21 -25.09 -1.23
N PRO A 2 -25.20 -24.82 -0.38
CA PRO A 2 -25.42 -23.92 0.74
C PRO A 2 -25.78 -22.54 0.20
N LEU A 3 -26.93 -21.99 0.61
CA LEU A 3 -27.41 -20.66 0.24
C LEU A 3 -26.31 -19.62 0.47
N TYR A 4 -26.19 -18.65 -0.43
CA TYR A 4 -25.29 -17.50 -0.25
C TYR A 4 -25.59 -16.83 1.09
N ARG A 5 -24.54 -16.59 1.89
CA ARG A 5 -24.68 -15.95 3.20
C ARG A 5 -25.26 -14.56 3.01
N THR A 6 -26.34 -14.27 3.71
CA THR A 6 -26.97 -12.95 3.72
C THR A 6 -26.19 -11.99 4.63
N GLY A 7 -26.48 -10.68 4.53
CA GLY A 7 -25.91 -9.69 5.44
C GLY A 7 -26.18 -10.00 6.92
N ILE A 8 -27.34 -10.59 7.21
CA ILE A 8 -27.72 -11.03 8.56
C ILE A 8 -26.83 -12.19 9.03
N ASP A 9 -26.54 -13.16 8.16
CA ASP A 9 -25.65 -14.27 8.50
C ASP A 9 -24.22 -13.80 8.77
N MET A 10 -23.77 -12.76 8.04
CA MET A 10 -22.48 -12.13 8.26
C MET A 10 -22.44 -11.40 9.61
N TYR A 11 -23.49 -10.65 9.96
CA TYR A 11 -23.57 -9.95 11.25
C TYR A 11 -23.61 -10.91 12.43
N LYS A 12 -24.45 -11.95 12.40
CA LYS A 12 -24.52 -12.98 13.45
C LYS A 12 -23.18 -13.68 13.65
N LYS A 13 -22.42 -13.92 12.57
CA LYS A 13 -21.07 -14.47 12.66
C LYS A 13 -20.08 -13.48 13.28
N TYR A 14 -20.20 -12.19 12.97
CA TYR A 14 -19.37 -11.13 13.54
C TYR A 14 -19.58 -11.04 15.06
N GLU A 15 -20.83 -10.94 15.51
CA GLU A 15 -21.21 -10.89 16.93
C GLU A 15 -20.60 -12.08 17.71
N LYS A 16 -20.76 -13.31 17.19
CA LYS A 16 -20.19 -14.52 17.82
C LYS A 16 -18.67 -14.51 17.91
N LYS A 17 -17.97 -13.83 17.00
CA LYS A 17 -16.50 -13.72 17.02
C LYS A 17 -16.02 -12.67 18.01
N PHE A 18 -16.89 -11.77 18.48
CA PHE A 18 -16.54 -10.65 19.33
C PHE A 18 -16.48 -11.05 20.82
N ASN A 19 -15.77 -12.14 21.13
CA ASN A 19 -15.53 -12.59 22.50
C ASN A 19 -14.26 -11.92 23.05
N PRO A 20 -14.35 -11.02 24.05
CA PRO A 20 -13.21 -10.26 24.53
C PRO A 20 -12.06 -11.12 25.09
N THR A 21 -12.38 -12.22 25.76
CA THR A 21 -11.39 -13.12 26.35
C THR A 21 -10.54 -13.76 25.25
N LEU A 22 -11.18 -14.36 24.25
CA LEU A 22 -10.48 -15.01 23.14
C LEU A 22 -9.71 -14.01 22.26
N ILE A 23 -10.23 -12.79 22.13
CA ILE A 23 -9.53 -11.70 21.46
C ILE A 23 -8.25 -11.38 22.25
N GLY A 24 -8.34 -11.13 23.54
CA GLY A 24 -7.19 -10.81 24.38
C GLY A 24 -6.10 -11.89 24.33
N THR A 25 -6.48 -13.16 24.44
CA THR A 25 -5.55 -14.29 24.32
C THR A 25 -4.84 -14.28 22.97
N ARG A 26 -5.59 -14.24 21.86
CA ARG A 26 -4.99 -14.28 20.51
C ARG A 26 -4.04 -13.13 20.22
N PHE A 27 -4.39 -11.91 20.65
CA PHE A 27 -3.53 -10.75 20.47
C PHE A 27 -2.24 -10.85 21.29
N THR A 28 -2.32 -11.45 22.48
CA THR A 28 -1.15 -11.71 23.33
C THR A 28 -0.24 -12.76 22.66
N ASP A 29 -0.81 -13.86 22.20
CA ASP A 29 -0.07 -14.99 21.62
C ASP A 29 0.70 -14.61 20.35
N VAL A 30 0.17 -13.70 19.52
CA VAL A 30 0.78 -13.31 18.24
C VAL A 30 1.51 -11.97 18.32
N ARG A 31 1.64 -11.36 19.51
CA ARG A 31 2.17 -10.00 19.68
C ARG A 31 3.54 -9.84 19.04
N ASP A 32 4.47 -10.75 19.33
CA ASP A 32 5.86 -10.61 18.87
C ASP A 32 5.96 -10.73 17.35
N LEU A 33 5.27 -11.71 16.77
CA LEU A 33 5.16 -11.87 15.31
C LEU A 33 4.51 -10.66 14.65
N ALA A 34 3.49 -10.07 15.29
CA ALA A 34 2.82 -8.88 14.79
C ALA A 34 3.76 -7.66 14.82
N LEU A 35 4.56 -7.49 15.88
CA LEU A 35 5.55 -6.42 16.00
C LEU A 35 6.67 -6.54 14.96
N GLU A 36 7.20 -7.74 14.75
CA GLU A 36 8.22 -8.00 13.71
C GLU A 36 7.69 -7.64 12.31
N ARG A 37 6.49 -8.11 11.97
CA ARG A 37 5.85 -7.80 10.69
C ARG A 37 5.52 -6.32 10.54
N ALA A 38 5.09 -5.66 11.62
CA ALA A 38 4.84 -4.23 11.64
C ALA A 38 6.14 -3.45 11.39
N GLN A 39 7.24 -3.82 12.04
CA GLN A 39 8.54 -3.20 11.83
C GLN A 39 8.99 -3.32 10.36
N ALA A 40 8.90 -4.51 9.78
CA ALA A 40 9.23 -4.72 8.37
C ALA A 40 8.36 -3.84 7.45
N GLY A 41 7.04 -3.82 7.66
CA GLY A 41 6.12 -3.02 6.86
C GLY A 41 6.33 -1.50 6.99
N LEU A 42 6.55 -1.01 8.22
CA LEU A 42 6.81 0.41 8.49
C LEU A 42 8.12 0.87 7.85
N ASN A 43 9.18 0.05 7.94
CA ASN A 43 10.46 0.33 7.31
C ASN A 43 10.33 0.40 5.78
N LEU A 44 9.61 -0.53 5.15
CA LEU A 44 9.37 -0.48 3.70
C LEU A 44 8.68 0.82 3.27
N VAL A 45 7.67 1.27 4.01
CA VAL A 45 6.96 2.52 3.72
C VAL A 45 7.86 3.74 3.95
N ALA A 46 8.65 3.74 5.02
CA ALA A 46 9.60 4.81 5.31
C ALA A 46 10.63 4.95 4.18
N THR A 47 11.26 3.85 3.76
CA THR A 47 12.26 3.84 2.69
C THR A 47 11.69 4.41 1.38
N VAL A 48 10.50 3.98 0.96
CA VAL A 48 9.89 4.51 -0.27
C VAL A 48 9.58 6.00 -0.17
N ARG A 49 9.15 6.49 1.00
CA ARG A 49 8.94 7.92 1.20
C ARG A 49 10.25 8.69 1.12
N ASP A 50 11.32 8.18 1.71
CA ASP A 50 12.63 8.81 1.69
C ASP A 50 13.26 8.82 0.28
N LEU A 51 12.97 7.82 -0.55
CA LEU A 51 13.37 7.80 -1.96
C LEU A 51 12.61 8.84 -2.81
N VAL A 52 11.33 9.08 -2.52
CA VAL A 52 10.47 9.97 -3.33
C VAL A 52 10.57 11.42 -2.90
N ARG A 53 10.86 11.71 -1.63
CA ARG A 53 10.97 13.07 -1.09
C ARG A 53 11.94 13.95 -1.90
N PRO A 54 13.17 13.51 -2.26
CA PRO A 54 14.09 14.31 -3.07
C PRO A 54 13.54 14.68 -4.44
N ILE A 55 12.85 13.75 -5.13
CA ILE A 55 12.19 14.01 -6.42
C ILE A 55 11.19 15.16 -6.23
N LEU A 56 10.34 15.06 -5.22
CA LEU A 56 9.33 16.09 -4.95
C LEU A 56 9.96 17.44 -4.58
N ASP A 57 11.14 17.43 -3.94
CA ASP A 57 11.88 18.65 -3.59
C ASP A 57 12.50 19.30 -4.83
N GLU A 58 13.03 18.52 -5.77
CA GLU A 58 13.57 18.98 -7.05
C GLU A 58 12.51 19.67 -7.93
N TYR A 59 11.30 19.11 -7.95
CA TYR A 59 10.16 19.69 -8.68
C TYR A 59 9.40 20.77 -7.89
N GLY A 60 9.86 21.15 -6.69
CA GLY A 60 9.21 22.19 -5.88
C GLY A 60 7.80 21.83 -5.39
N ILE A 61 7.49 20.53 -5.27
CA ILE A 61 6.17 20.04 -4.84
C ILE A 61 6.03 20.17 -3.32
N ALA A 62 5.24 21.17 -2.92
CA ALA A 62 4.96 21.49 -1.53
C ALA A 62 3.48 21.27 -1.15
N GLY A 63 3.18 21.37 0.15
CA GLY A 63 1.82 21.36 0.69
C GLY A 63 1.09 20.02 0.52
N GLY A 64 -0.24 20.09 0.40
CA GLY A 64 -1.11 18.90 0.32
C GLY A 64 -0.84 18.00 -0.88
N LEU A 65 -0.39 18.58 -2.00
CA LEU A 65 -0.09 17.84 -3.23
C LEU A 65 1.03 16.82 -3.03
N ARG A 66 2.01 17.13 -2.17
CA ARG A 66 3.08 16.21 -1.77
C ARG A 66 2.51 14.92 -1.19
N GLY A 67 1.43 15.01 -0.41
CA GLY A 67 0.73 13.85 0.14
C GLY A 67 0.17 12.92 -0.94
N THR A 68 -0.37 13.47 -2.02
CA THR A 68 -0.93 12.71 -3.13
C THR A 68 0.13 11.93 -3.90
N TYR A 69 1.31 12.53 -4.14
CA TYR A 69 2.45 11.82 -4.75
C TYR A 69 2.99 10.70 -3.85
N LEU A 70 3.06 10.92 -2.53
CA LEU A 70 3.45 9.86 -1.59
C LEU A 70 2.39 8.74 -1.51
N ALA A 71 1.11 9.07 -1.68
CA ALA A 71 0.03 8.08 -1.79
C ALA A 71 0.19 7.23 -3.07
N PHE A 72 0.51 7.86 -4.21
CA PHE A 72 0.84 7.15 -5.45
C PHE A 72 2.03 6.19 -5.24
N ALA A 73 3.14 6.66 -4.69
CA ALA A 73 4.34 5.84 -4.46
C ALA A 73 4.08 4.64 -3.54
N THR A 74 3.35 4.84 -2.45
CA THR A 74 3.01 3.75 -1.50
C THR A 74 1.97 2.78 -2.06
N ALA A 75 1.04 3.25 -2.89
CA ALA A 75 0.12 2.39 -3.64
C ALA A 75 0.88 1.54 -4.68
N LEU A 76 1.86 2.13 -5.39
CA LEU A 76 2.72 1.42 -6.32
C LEU A 76 3.49 0.31 -5.60
N LEU A 77 4.16 0.64 -4.48
CA LEU A 77 4.90 -0.31 -3.63
C LEU A 77 4.03 -1.54 -3.28
N ARG A 78 2.79 -1.32 -2.82
CA ARG A 78 1.87 -2.39 -2.43
C ARG A 78 1.63 -3.42 -3.53
N HIS A 79 1.63 -2.99 -4.80
CA HIS A 79 1.39 -3.87 -5.93
C HIS A 79 2.67 -4.55 -6.42
N ILE A 80 3.76 -3.80 -6.56
CA ILE A 80 5.01 -4.31 -7.16
C ILE A 80 5.72 -5.33 -6.25
N ILE A 81 5.57 -5.25 -4.93
CA ILE A 81 6.14 -6.27 -4.02
C ILE A 81 5.41 -7.62 -4.13
N ARG A 82 4.19 -7.64 -4.69
CA ARG A 82 3.35 -8.85 -4.82
C ARG A 82 3.33 -9.41 -6.23
N GLN A 83 3.58 -8.57 -7.23
CA GLN A 83 3.44 -8.89 -8.65
C GLN A 83 4.76 -8.59 -9.38
N LYS A 84 5.17 -9.48 -10.28
CA LYS A 84 6.43 -9.36 -11.03
C LYS A 84 6.19 -9.34 -12.55
N GLY A 85 7.21 -8.96 -13.31
CA GLY A 85 7.22 -8.99 -14.77
C GLY A 85 6.12 -8.13 -15.40
N ALA A 86 5.53 -8.61 -16.50
CA ALA A 86 4.53 -7.86 -17.27
C ALA A 86 3.30 -7.41 -16.46
N VAL A 87 2.94 -8.16 -15.40
CA VAL A 87 1.83 -7.79 -14.51
C VAL A 87 2.17 -6.55 -13.68
N ALA A 88 3.41 -6.46 -13.19
CA ALA A 88 3.88 -5.30 -12.45
C ALA A 88 3.85 -4.04 -13.33
N THR A 89 4.34 -4.14 -14.57
CA THR A 89 4.33 -3.03 -15.55
C THR A 89 2.91 -2.56 -15.86
N LYS A 90 1.98 -3.48 -16.15
CA LYS A 90 0.58 -3.13 -16.40
C LYS A 90 -0.07 -2.45 -15.19
N THR A 91 0.24 -2.92 -13.99
CA THR A 91 -0.29 -2.34 -12.76
C THR A 91 0.27 -0.94 -12.51
N ALA A 92 1.57 -0.73 -12.72
CA ALA A 92 2.20 0.59 -12.60
C ALA A 92 1.58 1.60 -13.59
N ASN A 93 1.39 1.18 -14.85
CA ASN A 93 0.79 2.03 -15.88
C ASN A 93 -0.67 2.38 -15.56
N GLY A 94 -1.47 1.41 -15.12
CA GLY A 94 -2.86 1.66 -14.72
C GLY A 94 -2.96 2.57 -13.49
N LEU A 95 -2.06 2.41 -12.53
CA LEU A 95 -2.01 3.26 -11.34
C LEU A 95 -1.60 4.69 -11.71
N LYS A 96 -0.59 4.86 -12.57
CA LYS A 96 -0.20 6.18 -13.10
C LYS A 96 -1.40 6.86 -13.74
N GLN A 97 -2.10 6.17 -14.64
CA GLN A 97 -3.25 6.74 -15.33
C GLN A 97 -4.33 7.19 -14.34
N TYR A 98 -4.65 6.38 -13.32
CA TYR A 98 -5.63 6.76 -12.30
C TYR A 98 -5.23 8.04 -11.57
N TYR A 99 -3.97 8.17 -11.14
CA TYR A 99 -3.50 9.33 -10.39
C TYR A 99 -3.35 10.60 -11.24
N VAL A 100 -2.88 10.45 -12.48
CA VAL A 100 -2.81 11.55 -13.46
C VAL A 100 -4.22 12.05 -13.78
N THR A 101 -5.17 11.16 -14.04
CA THR A 101 -6.52 11.56 -14.48
C THR A 101 -7.42 12.04 -13.34
N THR A 102 -7.30 11.47 -12.13
CA THR A 102 -8.22 11.76 -11.02
C THR A 102 -7.71 12.85 -10.09
N TYR A 103 -6.38 13.00 -9.99
CA TYR A 103 -5.74 13.91 -9.06
C TYR A 103 -4.80 14.91 -9.75
N ASP A 104 -4.84 14.96 -11.09
CA ASP A 104 -4.07 15.90 -11.92
C ASP A 104 -2.56 15.89 -11.60
N LEU A 105 -2.02 14.71 -11.23
CA LEU A 105 -0.59 14.56 -11.01
C LEU A 105 0.17 14.66 -12.33
N ASP A 106 1.31 15.34 -12.30
CA ASP A 106 2.23 15.40 -13.44
C ASP A 106 2.69 13.98 -13.85
N PRO A 107 2.43 13.54 -15.10
CA PRO A 107 2.86 12.24 -15.61
C PRO A 107 4.37 12.02 -15.55
N ALA A 108 5.19 13.06 -15.73
CA ALA A 108 6.65 12.95 -15.73
C ALA A 108 7.19 12.64 -14.33
N ILE A 109 6.71 13.36 -13.31
CA ILE A 109 7.05 13.09 -11.91
C ILE A 109 6.59 11.68 -11.52
N CYS A 110 5.41 11.25 -11.98
CA CYS A 110 4.93 9.88 -11.76
C CYS A 110 5.86 8.82 -12.39
N ASP A 111 6.44 9.06 -13.56
CA ASP A 111 7.36 8.13 -14.20
C ASP A 111 8.67 7.99 -13.42
N GLU A 112 9.22 9.10 -12.93
CA GLU A 112 10.44 9.08 -12.12
C GLU A 112 10.21 8.34 -10.79
N ILE A 113 9.07 8.59 -10.14
CA ILE A 113 8.66 7.82 -8.95
C ILE A 113 8.56 6.33 -9.27
N ILE A 114 8.00 5.95 -10.43
CA ILE A 114 7.94 4.54 -10.84
C ILE A 114 9.34 3.97 -10.98
N GLN A 115 10.26 4.67 -11.65
CA GLN A 115 11.62 4.19 -11.86
C GLN A 115 12.36 3.96 -10.55
N VAL A 116 12.33 4.92 -9.63
CA VAL A 116 13.02 4.82 -8.33
C VAL A 116 12.41 3.73 -7.46
N VAL A 117 11.07 3.68 -7.36
CA VAL A 117 10.39 2.71 -6.49
C VAL A 117 10.47 1.29 -7.03
N VAL A 118 10.33 1.08 -8.34
CA VAL A 118 10.46 -0.24 -8.96
C VAL A 118 11.91 -0.70 -9.00
N GLY A 119 12.84 0.19 -9.34
CA GLY A 119 14.27 -0.11 -9.34
C GLY A 119 14.79 -0.53 -7.96
N TRP A 120 14.26 0.06 -6.90
CA TRP A 120 14.56 -0.38 -5.54
C TRP A 120 13.84 -1.68 -5.13
N ALA A 121 12.56 -1.84 -5.51
CA ALA A 121 11.73 -2.97 -5.04
C ALA A 121 12.02 -4.31 -5.75
N ILE A 122 12.64 -4.29 -6.94
CA ILE A 122 13.07 -5.49 -7.65
C ILE A 122 14.59 -5.65 -7.43
N PRO A 123 15.03 -6.44 -6.43
CA PRO A 123 16.43 -6.84 -6.37
C PRO A 123 16.73 -7.70 -7.61
N TYR A 124 17.84 -7.40 -8.27
CA TYR A 124 18.37 -8.13 -9.44
C TYR A 124 18.42 -9.65 -9.21
#